data_AF-A0A952K0X0-F1
#
_entry.id   AF-A0A952K0X0-F1
#
_cell.length_a   1.000
_cell.length_b   1.000
_cell.length_c   1.000
_cell.angle_alpha   90.00
_cell.angle_beta   90.00
_cell.angle_gamma   90.00
#
_symmetry.space_group_name_H-M   'P 1'
#
loop_
_entity.id
_entity.type
_entity.pdbx_description
1 polymer ?
#
loop_
_entity_poly.entity_id
_entity_poly.type
_entity_poly.pdbx_seq_one_letter_code
_entity_poly.pdbx_strand_id
1 'polypeptide(L)'
;GYSFNLDGATLYLSICVLFLAQALGVDLSLGEQVTAVLVLMLTSKGMAGVPGSSFLALSATVAAIGHGAIPVAAVALLLGADRIMDSMRVSVNLMGNCVATLVVARWEGQLDADRMRKVFRRQTIEPIDEEQPALERKEAVGVLDG
;
A
#
# COMPACT_ATOMS: atom_id res chain seq x y z
N GLY A 1 -1.56 -12.04 -4.56
CA GLY A 1 -1.65 -10.71 -5.19
C GLY A 1 -1.12 -9.64 -4.27
N TYR A 2 0.19 -9.37 -4.31
CA TYR A 2 0.83 -8.32 -3.49
C TYR A 2 0.95 -6.97 -4.24
N SER A 3 0.72 -6.97 -5.55
CA SER A 3 1.10 -5.86 -6.46
C SER A 3 -0.04 -4.95 -6.92
N PHE A 4 -1.28 -5.15 -6.45
CA PHE A 4 -2.42 -4.28 -6.81
C PHE A 4 -2.63 -3.10 -5.85
N ASN A 5 -2.01 -3.10 -4.66
CA ASN A 5 -2.05 -1.99 -3.70
C ASN A 5 -0.85 -1.03 -3.84
N LEU A 6 -0.40 -0.81 -5.07
CA LEU A 6 0.70 0.14 -5.37
C LEU A 6 0.19 1.55 -5.69
N ASP A 7 -1.12 1.75 -5.80
CA ASP A 7 -1.73 3.07 -6.04
C ASP A 7 -1.42 4.09 -4.95
N GLY A 8 -1.26 3.63 -3.69
CA GLY A 8 -0.89 4.51 -2.58
C GLY A 8 0.47 5.20 -2.78
N ALA A 9 1.42 4.55 -3.45
CA ALA A 9 2.73 5.15 -3.76
C ALA A 9 2.61 6.23 -4.83
N THR A 10 1.80 5.97 -5.86
CA THR A 10 1.53 6.93 -6.93
C THR A 10 0.85 8.19 -6.38
N LEU A 11 -0.17 8.01 -5.54
CA LEU A 11 -0.89 9.14 -4.93
C LEU A 11 0.03 9.95 -4.02
N TYR A 12 0.77 9.28 -3.13
CA TYR A 12 1.72 9.92 -2.23
C TYR A 12 2.77 10.72 -3.00
N LEU A 13 3.43 10.11 -3.98
CA LEU A 13 4.48 10.77 -4.75
C LEU A 13 3.93 11.92 -5.58
N SER A 14 2.68 11.84 -6.04
CA SER A 14 2.00 12.95 -6.74
C SER A 14 1.81 14.15 -5.81
N ILE A 15 1.41 13.91 -4.56
CA ILE A 15 1.30 14.96 -3.53
C ILE A 15 2.69 15.55 -3.22
N CYS A 16 3.75 14.72 -3.16
CA CYS A 16 5.12 15.21 -2.99
C CYS A 16 5.59 16.11 -4.13
N VAL A 17 5.24 15.79 -5.39
CA VAL A 17 5.55 16.65 -6.54
C VAL A 17 4.85 18.00 -6.40
N LEU A 18 3.57 18.02 -6.03
CA LEU A 18 2.82 19.26 -5.80
C LEU A 18 3.39 20.07 -4.63
N PHE A 19 3.76 19.40 -3.53
CA PHE A 19 4.39 20.04 -2.38
C PHE A 19 5.72 20.69 -2.77
N LEU A 20 6.58 20.00 -3.54
CA LEU A 20 7.84 20.55 -4.02
C LEU A 20 7.61 21.78 -4.91
N ALA A 21 6.63 21.72 -5.81
CA ALA A 21 6.27 22.83 -6.67
C ALA A 21 5.85 24.06 -5.84
N GLN A 22 4.95 23.87 -4.88
CA GLN A 22 4.49 24.94 -3.99
C GLN A 22 5.60 25.48 -3.08
N ALA A 23 6.44 24.61 -2.52
CA ALA A 23 7.55 24.99 -1.65
C ALA A 23 8.61 25.82 -2.39
N LEU A 24 8.76 25.62 -3.70
CA LEU A 24 9.68 26.36 -4.56
C LEU A 24 9.03 27.55 -5.29
N GLY A 25 7.72 27.78 -5.10
CA GLY A 25 6.98 28.83 -5.81
C GLY A 25 6.84 28.57 -7.32
N VAL A 26 6.83 27.30 -7.72
CA VAL A 26 6.66 26.86 -9.11
C VAL A 26 5.19 26.50 -9.35
N ASP A 27 4.58 27.16 -10.31
CA ASP A 27 3.24 26.80 -10.78
C ASP A 27 3.33 25.68 -11.82
N LEU A 28 2.78 24.51 -11.48
CA LEU A 28 2.64 23.38 -12.41
C LEU A 28 1.38 23.55 -13.26
N SER A 29 1.56 23.61 -14.57
CA SER A 29 0.47 23.53 -15.53
C SER A 29 -0.26 22.19 -15.45
N LEU A 30 -1.51 22.14 -15.93
CA LEU A 30 -2.28 20.89 -15.99
C LEU A 30 -1.56 19.80 -16.80
N GLY A 31 -0.85 20.15 -17.87
CA GLY A 31 -0.06 19.21 -18.66
C GLY A 31 1.07 18.58 -17.85
N GLU A 32 1.77 19.38 -17.04
CA GLU A 32 2.84 18.91 -16.16
C GLU A 32 2.30 18.02 -15.04
N GLN A 33 1.16 18.37 -14.44
CA GLN A 33 0.51 17.53 -13.43
C GLN A 33 0.11 16.16 -14.01
N VAL A 34 -0.46 16.14 -15.22
CA VAL A 34 -0.82 14.89 -15.91
C VAL A 34 0.42 14.07 -16.23
N THR A 35 1.48 14.68 -16.78
CA THR A 35 2.75 14.00 -17.06
C THR A 35 3.36 13.42 -15.79
N ALA A 36 3.33 14.16 -14.68
CA ALA A 36 3.84 13.69 -13.39
C ALA A 36 3.11 12.42 -12.93
N VAL A 37 1.77 12.42 -12.98
CA VAL A 37 0.95 11.25 -12.63
C VAL A 37 1.25 10.08 -13.56
N LEU A 38 1.38 10.30 -14.87
CA LEU A 38 1.68 9.24 -15.84
C LEU A 38 3.04 8.58 -15.59
N VAL A 39 4.07 9.38 -15.33
CA VAL A 39 5.41 8.87 -15.00
C VAL A 39 5.36 8.09 -13.69
N LEU A 40 4.70 8.63 -12.66
CA LEU A 40 4.55 7.95 -11.38
C LEU A 40 3.79 6.62 -11.50
N MET A 41 2.71 6.58 -12.29
CA MET A 41 1.97 5.35 -12.57
C MET A 41 2.83 4.31 -13.29
N LEU A 42 3.62 4.75 -14.27
CA LEU A 42 4.54 3.88 -15.02
C LEU A 42 5.62 3.32 -14.09
N THR A 43 6.24 4.17 -13.28
CA THR A 43 7.31 3.76 -12.36
C THR A 43 6.78 2.91 -11.20
N SER A 44 5.55 3.16 -10.72
CA SER A 44 4.94 2.45 -9.60
C SER A 44 4.92 0.93 -9.77
N LYS A 45 4.68 0.43 -10.98
CA LYS A 45 4.72 -1.02 -11.24
C LYS A 45 6.14 -1.60 -11.20
N GLY A 46 7.16 -0.79 -11.46
CA GLY A 46 8.58 -1.15 -11.39
C GLY A 46 9.21 -1.05 -10.00
N MET A 47 8.50 -0.48 -9.01
CA MET A 47 9.02 -0.27 -7.64
C MET A 47 8.86 -1.48 -6.71
N ALA A 48 8.15 -2.53 -7.13
CA ALA A 48 7.83 -3.67 -6.28
C ALA A 48 9.11 -4.37 -5.77
N GLY A 49 9.38 -4.25 -4.47
CA GLY A 49 10.46 -4.98 -3.78
C GLY A 49 11.83 -4.31 -3.73
N VAL A 50 11.98 -3.08 -4.25
CA VAL A 50 13.26 -2.34 -4.23
C VAL A 50 13.23 -1.26 -3.13
N PRO A 51 14.04 -1.38 -2.06
CA PRO A 51 14.15 -0.32 -1.04
C PRO A 51 14.60 1.01 -1.65
N GLY A 52 13.94 2.11 -1.27
CA GLY A 52 14.29 3.45 -1.75
C GLY A 52 13.87 3.78 -3.20
N SER A 53 13.10 2.90 -3.85
CA SER A 53 12.59 3.12 -5.22
C SER A 53 11.67 4.34 -5.34
N SER A 54 10.98 4.72 -4.27
CA SER A 54 10.13 5.91 -4.19
C SER A 54 10.89 7.21 -4.53
N PHE A 55 12.12 7.34 -4.03
CA PHE A 55 12.96 8.52 -4.28
C PHE A 55 13.46 8.58 -5.73
N LEU A 56 13.78 7.41 -6.28
CA LEU A 56 14.16 7.29 -7.69
C LEU A 56 12.98 7.67 -8.60
N ALA A 57 11.78 7.18 -8.29
CA ALA A 57 10.56 7.52 -9.02
C ALA A 57 10.26 9.02 -8.94
N LEU A 58 10.40 9.62 -7.75
CA LEU A 58 10.21 11.06 -7.57
C LEU A 58 11.23 11.88 -8.36
N SER A 59 12.50 11.48 -8.33
CA SER A 59 13.58 12.13 -9.08
C SER A 59 13.37 12.05 -10.59
N ALA A 60 12.98 10.86 -11.08
CA ALA A 60 12.65 10.65 -12.49
C ALA A 60 11.42 11.47 -12.92
N THR A 61 10.42 11.58 -12.04
CA THR A 61 9.22 12.38 -12.30
C THR A 61 9.58 13.85 -12.40
N VAL A 62 10.30 14.41 -11.41
CA VAL A 62 10.75 15.82 -11.41
C VAL A 62 11.59 16.12 -12.66
N ALA A 63 12.46 15.20 -13.08
CA ALA A 63 13.23 15.34 -14.32
C ALA A 63 12.35 15.33 -15.58
N ALA A 64 11.25 14.56 -15.57
CA ALA A 64 10.33 14.45 -16.70
C ALA A 64 9.40 15.67 -16.87
N ILE A 65 9.09 16.39 -15.79
CA ILE A 65 8.27 17.62 -15.84
C ILE A 65 9.05 18.89 -16.28
N GLY A 66 10.28 18.72 -16.76
CA GLY A 66 10.67 19.25 -18.08
C GLY A 66 11.01 20.73 -18.27
N HIS A 67 10.73 21.65 -17.33
CA HIS A 67 11.09 23.07 -17.51
C HIS A 67 12.23 23.57 -16.61
N GLY A 68 12.90 22.69 -15.86
CA GLY A 68 14.02 23.07 -14.97
C GLY A 68 13.61 23.90 -13.75
N ALA A 69 12.30 24.10 -13.54
CA ALA A 69 11.76 24.90 -12.45
C ALA A 69 11.94 24.21 -11.08
N ILE A 70 11.92 22.88 -11.05
CA ILE A 70 12.14 22.08 -9.83
C ILE A 70 13.50 21.40 -9.94
N PRO A 71 14.54 21.87 -9.22
CA PRO A 71 15.83 21.19 -9.19
C PRO A 71 15.67 19.78 -8.63
N VAL A 72 16.30 18.77 -9.23
CA VAL A 72 16.31 17.40 -8.67
C VAL A 72 16.90 17.37 -7.25
N ALA A 73 17.81 18.30 -6.94
CA ALA A 73 18.32 18.49 -5.58
C ALA A 73 17.23 18.86 -4.55
N ALA A 74 16.12 19.46 -4.97
CA ALA A 74 15.00 19.79 -4.07
C ALA A 74 14.28 18.53 -3.56
N VAL A 75 14.39 17.39 -4.24
CA VAL A 75 13.92 16.09 -3.74
C VAL A 75 14.60 15.75 -2.41
N ALA A 76 15.82 16.25 -2.16
CA ALA A 76 16.51 16.09 -0.88
C ALA A 76 15.76 16.71 0.31
N LEU A 77 14.91 17.72 0.09
CA LEU A 77 14.05 18.30 1.15
C LEU A 77 13.10 17.25 1.74
N LEU A 78 12.79 16.21 0.97
CA LEU A 78 11.92 15.12 1.40
C LEU A 78 12.68 14.00 2.11
N LEU A 79 14.03 13.95 2.06
CA LEU A 79 14.82 12.85 2.66
C LEU A 79 14.52 12.62 4.15
N GLY A 80 14.25 13.68 4.89
CA GLY A 80 13.91 13.59 6.31
C GLY A 80 12.56 12.91 6.57
N ALA A 81 11.57 13.16 5.71
CA ALA A 81 10.24 12.57 5.81
C ALA A 81 10.11 11.25 5.05
N ASP A 82 10.92 11.04 4.01
CA ASP A 82 10.80 9.93 3.06
C ASP A 82 11.00 8.59 3.76
N ARG A 83 11.99 8.45 4.65
CA ARG A 83 12.18 7.19 5.39
C ARG A 83 11.01 6.81 6.30
N ILE A 84 10.42 7.81 6.96
CA ILE A 84 9.25 7.60 7.85
C ILE A 84 8.02 7.28 6.99
N MET A 85 7.86 8.00 5.88
CA MET A 85 6.70 7.89 5.01
C MET A 85 6.73 6.64 4.12
N ASP A 86 7.90 6.19 3.70
CA ASP A 86 8.11 4.92 3.00
C ASP A 86 7.73 3.76 3.91
N SER A 87 8.14 3.83 5.19
CA SER A 87 7.76 2.84 6.20
C SER A 87 6.25 2.85 6.47
N MET A 88 5.64 4.03 6.64
CA MET A 88 4.19 4.15 6.84
C MET A 88 3.39 3.62 5.65
N ARG A 89 3.83 3.89 4.41
CA ARG A 89 3.20 3.38 3.19
C ARG A 89 3.18 1.85 3.17
N VAL A 90 4.31 1.22 3.50
CA VAL A 90 4.39 -0.24 3.60
C VAL A 90 3.45 -0.76 4.70
N SER A 91 3.39 -0.11 5.85
CA SER A 91 2.50 -0.49 6.96
C SER A 91 1.01 -0.40 6.60
N VAL A 92 0.55 0.71 5.99
CA VAL A 92 -0.85 0.85 5.58
C VAL A 92 -1.21 -0.13 4.46
N ASN A 93 -0.28 -0.37 3.53
CA ASN A 93 -0.50 -1.33 2.45
C ASN A 93 -0.61 -2.76 2.96
N LEU A 94 0.25 -3.13 3.91
CA LEU A 94 0.18 -4.43 4.58
C LEU A 94 -1.13 -4.56 5.37
N MET A 95 -1.49 -3.55 6.16
CA MET A 95 -2.72 -3.58 6.97
C MET A 95 -3.97 -3.69 6.09
N GLY A 96 -4.01 -2.95 4.98
CA GLY A 96 -5.10 -3.05 3.98
C GLY A 96 -5.21 -4.45 3.39
N ASN A 97 -4.09 -5.10 3.05
CA ASN A 97 -4.10 -6.48 2.55
C ASN A 97 -4.58 -7.49 3.62
N CYS A 98 -4.15 -7.33 4.87
CA CYS A 98 -4.64 -8.16 5.98
C CYS A 98 -6.15 -8.01 6.18
N VAL A 99 -6.66 -6.78 6.19
CA VAL A 99 -8.09 -6.51 6.33
C VAL A 99 -8.87 -7.04 5.12
N ALA A 100 -8.39 -6.82 3.90
CA ALA A 100 -9.02 -7.35 2.69
C ALA A 100 -9.13 -8.87 2.73
N THR A 101 -8.09 -9.55 3.21
CA THR A 101 -8.09 -11.02 3.36
C THR A 101 -9.16 -11.48 4.35
N LEU A 102 -9.30 -10.79 5.49
CA LEU A 102 -10.36 -11.09 6.47
C LEU A 102 -11.76 -10.82 5.92
N VAL A 103 -11.94 -9.72 5.17
CA VAL A 103 -13.22 -9.37 4.54
C VAL A 103 -13.61 -10.40 3.49
N VAL A 104 -12.69 -10.77 2.59
CA VAL A 104 -12.93 -11.79 1.56
C VAL A 104 -13.23 -13.15 2.21
N ALA A 105 -12.45 -13.55 3.22
CA ALA A 105 -12.72 -14.79 3.96
C ALA A 105 -14.10 -14.77 4.62
N ARG A 106 -14.55 -13.62 5.15
CA ARG A 106 -15.89 -13.48 5.72
C ARG A 106 -16.98 -13.55 4.67
N TRP A 107 -16.77 -12.96 3.50
CA TRP A 107 -17.74 -12.97 2.40
C TRP A 107 -17.90 -14.37 1.78
N GLU A 108 -16.81 -15.10 1.61
CA GLU A 108 -16.80 -16.52 1.21
C GLU A 108 -17.29 -17.47 2.34
N GLY A 109 -17.64 -16.89 3.49
CA GLY A 109 -18.04 -17.61 4.70
C GLY A 109 -16.95 -18.54 5.26
N GLN A 110 -15.70 -18.42 4.82
CA GLN A 110 -14.55 -19.22 5.27
C GLN A 110 -13.88 -18.66 6.54
N LEU A 111 -14.39 -17.55 7.09
CA LEU A 111 -13.88 -16.97 8.33
C LEU A 111 -14.53 -17.61 9.56
N ASP A 112 -13.78 -18.45 10.26
CA ASP A 112 -14.11 -18.94 11.60
C ASP A 112 -13.92 -17.82 12.63
N ALA A 113 -15.02 -17.13 12.97
CA ALA A 113 -15.00 -15.96 13.83
C ALA A 113 -14.66 -16.29 15.30
N ASP A 114 -15.05 -17.47 15.78
CA ASP A 114 -14.81 -17.87 17.17
C ASP A 114 -13.37 -18.30 17.39
N ARG A 115 -12.79 -19.02 16.43
CA ARG A 115 -11.36 -19.31 16.44
C ARG A 115 -10.53 -18.04 16.27
N MET A 116 -10.92 -17.13 15.39
CA MET A 116 -10.29 -15.81 15.28
C MET A 116 -10.30 -15.06 16.62
N ARG A 117 -11.43 -15.04 17.34
CA ARG A 117 -11.53 -14.43 18.68
C ARG A 117 -10.63 -15.12 19.70
N LYS A 118 -10.56 -16.46 19.70
CA LYS A 118 -9.67 -17.23 20.59
C LYS A 118 -8.20 -16.86 20.34
N VAL A 119 -7.79 -16.76 19.07
CA VAL A 119 -6.44 -16.30 18.67
C VAL A 119 -6.15 -14.89 19.16
N PHE A 120 -7.05 -13.93 18.92
CA PHE A 120 -6.87 -12.55 19.40
C PHE A 120 -6.79 -12.45 20.92
N ARG A 121 -7.48 -13.34 21.65
CA ARG A 121 -7.40 -13.43 23.12
C ARG A 121 -6.19 -14.22 23.63
N ARG A 122 -5.26 -14.63 22.75
CA ARG A 122 -4.12 -15.52 23.08
C ARG A 122 -4.54 -16.80 23.79
N GLN A 123 -5.73 -17.31 23.50
CA GLN A 123 -6.19 -18.59 24.04
C GLN A 123 -5.60 -19.74 23.22
N THR A 124 -5.32 -20.86 23.87
CA THR A 124 -4.91 -22.09 23.20
C THR A 124 -6.02 -22.53 22.25
N ILE A 125 -5.66 -22.74 20.99
CA ILE A 125 -6.54 -23.24 19.95
C ILE A 125 -6.00 -24.58 19.48
N GLU A 126 -6.91 -25.51 19.22
CA GLU A 126 -6.55 -26.79 18.63
C GLU A 126 -5.95 -26.58 17.22
N PRO A 127 -4.93 -27.35 16.85
CA PRO A 127 -4.33 -27.32 15.52
C PRO A 127 -5.39 -27.53 14.44
N ILE A 128 -5.19 -26.92 13.27
CA ILE A 128 -6.03 -27.22 12.11
C ILE A 128 -5.66 -28.62 11.66
N ASP A 129 -6.63 -29.54 11.66
CA ASP A 129 -6.44 -30.82 11.00
C ASP A 129 -6.53 -30.60 9.49
N GLU A 130 -5.39 -30.51 8.80
CA GLU A 130 -5.33 -30.15 7.37
C GLU A 130 -6.00 -31.20 6.46
N GLU A 131 -6.23 -32.43 6.96
CA GLU A 131 -6.89 -33.51 6.24
C GLU A 131 -8.42 -33.37 6.15
N GLN A 132 -9.05 -32.53 6.97
CA GLN A 132 -10.51 -32.30 6.91
C GLN A 132 -10.91 -31.22 5.89
N PRO A 133 -11.86 -31.49 4.98
CA PRO A 133 -12.29 -30.51 3.98
C PRO A 133 -12.94 -29.28 4.64
N ALA A 134 -12.67 -28.10 4.09
CA ALA A 134 -13.08 -26.81 4.66
C ALA A 134 -14.60 -26.63 4.85
N LEU A 135 -15.42 -27.44 4.16
CA LEU A 135 -16.88 -27.46 4.32
C LEU A 135 -17.33 -28.08 5.65
N GLU A 136 -16.74 -29.21 6.07
CA GLU A 136 -17.12 -29.90 7.32
C GLU A 136 -16.73 -29.08 8.56
N ARG A 137 -15.67 -28.27 8.46
CA ARG A 137 -15.29 -27.30 9.51
C ARG A 137 -16.35 -26.23 9.77
N LYS A 138 -17.13 -25.82 8.75
CA LYS A 138 -18.19 -24.82 8.93
C LYS A 138 -19.39 -25.37 9.70
N GLU A 139 -19.74 -26.64 9.49
CA GLU A 139 -20.86 -27.30 10.16
C GLU A 139 -20.54 -27.56 11.64
N ALA A 140 -19.30 -27.91 11.98
CA ALA A 140 -18.90 -28.12 13.37
C ALA A 140 -18.99 -26.84 14.26
N VAL A 141 -18.84 -25.65 13.66
CA VAL A 141 -18.95 -24.36 14.38
C VAL A 141 -20.41 -23.91 14.49
N GLY A 142 -21.23 -24.14 13.46
CA GLY A 142 -22.65 -23.74 13.44
C GLY A 142 -23.57 -24.53 14.38
N VAL A 143 -23.14 -25.69 14.89
CA VAL A 143 -23.93 -26.53 15.82
C VAL A 143 -23.86 -26.03 17.28
N LEU A 144 -22.97 -25.09 17.60
CA LEU A 144 -22.82 -24.56 18.96
C LEU A 144 -23.67 -23.31 19.27
N ASP A 145 -24.39 -22.77 18.28
CA ASP A 145 -25.29 -21.61 18.40
C ASP A 145 -26.79 -22.01 18.37
N GLY A 146 -27.12 -23.23 18.82
CA GLY A 146 -28.48 -23.72 19.03
C GLY A 146 -29.08 -23.34 20.38
#